data_AF-T5LPK4-F1
#
_entry.id   AF-T5LPK4-F1
#
_cell.length_a   1.000
_cell.length_b   1.000
_cell.length_c   1.000
_cell.angle_alpha   90.00
_cell.angle_beta   90.00
_cell.angle_gamma   90.00
#
_symmetry.space_group_name_H-M   'P 1'
#
loop_
_entity.id
_entity.type
_entity.pdbx_description
1 polymer ?
#
loop_
_entity_poly.entity_id
_entity_poly.type
_entity_poly.pdbx_seq_one_letter_code
_entity_poly.pdbx_strand_id
1 'polypeptide(L)' 'MESVESKMKCYTALSNVEITTNYSVESGNQITHQVGDTSITTKGDSVIIKAGGIEVVIDSNGLVVKGGEIKTE' A
#
# COMPACT_ATOMS: atom_id res chain seq x y z
N MET A 1 11.93 19.46 22.81
CA MET A 1 10.47 19.35 22.64
C MET A 1 10.24 18.05 21.88
N GLU A 2 9.80 17.00 22.56
CA GLU A 2 9.55 15.69 21.92
C GLU A 2 8.21 15.75 21.19
N SER A 3 8.19 15.30 19.93
CA SER A 3 6.96 15.16 19.15
C SER A 3 6.10 14.05 19.77
N VAL A 4 4.91 14.39 20.26
CA VAL A 4 3.94 13.40 20.74
C VAL A 4 3.25 12.78 19.53
N GLU A 5 3.64 11.57 19.12
CA GLU A 5 2.90 10.80 18.13
C GLU A 5 1.60 10.26 18.75
N SER A 6 0.45 10.77 18.31
CA SER A 6 -0.84 10.14 18.60
C SER A 6 -1.11 9.02 17.60
N LYS A 7 -1.06 7.76 18.06
CA LYS A 7 -1.40 6.57 17.27
C LYS A 7 -2.90 6.32 17.32
N MET A 8 -3.62 6.59 16.23
CA MET A 8 -5.02 6.22 16.08
C MET A 8 -5.14 4.76 15.65
N LYS A 9 -5.86 3.94 16.41
CA LYS A 9 -6.27 2.58 16.00
C LYS A 9 -7.79 2.50 16.06
N CYS A 10 -8.43 2.24 14.92
CA CYS A 10 -9.88 2.08 14.83
C CYS A 10 -10.19 0.63 14.42
N TYR A 11 -10.97 -0.08 15.22
CA TYR A 11 -11.47 -1.42 14.91
C TYR A 11 -12.97 -1.33 14.67
N THR A 12 -13.42 -1.71 13.47
CA THR A 12 -14.84 -1.70 13.10
C THR A 12 -15.22 -3.03 12.48
N ALA A 13 -16.40 -3.57 12.84
CA ALA A 13 -16.86 -4.87 12.30
C ALA A 13 -17.27 -4.78 10.83
N LEU A 14 -17.81 -3.63 10.40
CA LEU A 14 -18.22 -3.33 9.04
C LEU A 14 -17.97 -1.83 8.83
N SER A 15 -17.08 -1.46 7.91
CA SER A 15 -16.78 -0.06 7.59
C SER A 15 -17.09 0.23 6.13
N ASN A 16 -17.74 1.37 5.89
CA ASN A 16 -17.88 1.97 4.58
C ASN A 16 -17.27 3.37 4.65
N VAL A 17 -16.38 3.69 3.73
CA VAL A 17 -15.78 5.02 3.57
C VAL A 17 -16.03 5.43 2.13
N GLU A 18 -16.88 6.44 1.95
CA GLU A 18 -17.18 7.01 0.63
C GLU A 18 -16.40 8.32 0.45
N ILE A 19 -15.56 8.36 -0.57
CA ILE A 19 -14.79 9.54 -0.96
C ILE A 19 -15.26 9.92 -2.36
N THR A 20 -15.96 11.05 -2.47
CA THR A 20 -16.57 11.51 -3.73
C THR A 20 -15.66 12.44 -4.54
N THR A 21 -14.46 12.71 -4.05
CA THR A 21 -13.46 13.61 -4.65
C THR A 21 -12.05 13.02 -4.51
N ASN A 22 -11.03 13.77 -4.92
CA ASN A 22 -9.64 13.39 -4.64
C ASN A 22 -9.38 13.35 -3.12
N TYR A 23 -8.59 12.37 -2.67
CA TYR A 23 -8.15 12.20 -1.28
C TYR A 23 -6.63 12.03 -1.25
N SER A 24 -5.99 12.69 -0.29
CA SER A 24 -4.53 12.64 -0.12
C SER A 24 -4.19 12.09 1.25
N VAL A 25 -3.15 11.27 1.31
CA VAL A 25 -2.55 10.74 2.55
C VAL A 25 -1.07 11.04 2.49
N GLU A 26 -0.57 11.76 3.50
CA GLU A 26 0.85 11.98 3.69
C GLU A 26 1.35 11.08 4.82
N SER A 27 2.44 10.36 4.58
CA SER A 27 3.07 9.48 5.56
C SER A 27 4.58 9.68 5.50
N GLY A 28 5.22 9.78 6.66
CA GLY A 28 6.67 9.97 6.75
C GLY A 28 7.49 8.72 6.42
N ASN A 29 6.86 7.55 6.25
CA ASN A 29 7.58 6.29 6.02
C ASN A 29 6.92 5.43 4.93
N GLN A 30 5.69 4.97 5.16
CA GLN A 30 4.96 4.13 4.21
C GLN A 30 3.45 4.25 4.38
N ILE A 31 2.70 3.91 3.34
CA ILE A 31 1.25 3.68 3.39
C ILE A 31 1.02 2.24 2.94
N THR A 32 0.21 1.50 3.69
CA THR A 32 -0.17 0.12 3.36
C THR A 32 -1.68 -0.01 3.32
N HIS A 33 -2.21 -0.41 2.16
CA HIS A 33 -3.58 -0.85 1.97
C HIS A 33 -3.58 -2.38 1.88
N GLN A 34 -4.28 -3.07 2.77
CA GLN A 34 -4.18 -4.53 2.94
C GLN A 34 -5.55 -5.17 3.19
N VAL A 35 -5.81 -6.28 2.50
CA VAL A 35 -6.96 -7.17 2.75
C VAL A 35 -6.46 -8.62 2.77
N GLY A 36 -6.55 -9.30 3.91
CA GLY A 36 -5.97 -10.64 4.06
C GLY A 36 -4.47 -10.62 3.77
N ASP A 37 -4.03 -11.36 2.75
CA ASP A 37 -2.63 -11.41 2.27
C ASP A 37 -2.35 -10.48 1.07
N THR A 38 -3.38 -9.86 0.48
CA THR A 38 -3.23 -8.95 -0.67
C THR A 38 -2.99 -7.50 -0.25
N SER A 39 -1.85 -6.92 -0.59
CA SER A 39 -1.50 -5.54 -0.25
C SER A 39 -1.00 -4.69 -1.41
N ILE A 40 -1.16 -3.38 -1.22
CA ILE A 40 -0.44 -2.32 -1.91
C ILE A 40 0.30 -1.53 -0.84
N THR A 41 1.62 -1.45 -0.93
CA THR A 41 2.47 -0.66 -0.03
C THR A 41 3.23 0.38 -0.83
N THR A 42 3.00 1.65 -0.53
CA THR A 42 3.79 2.77 -1.07
C THR A 42 4.81 3.21 -0.04
N LYS A 43 6.03 3.49 -0.50
CA LYS A 43 7.14 4.05 0.27
C LYS A 43 7.57 5.36 -0.38
N GLY A 44 8.59 6.01 0.17
CA GLY A 44 9.11 7.25 -0.40
C GLY A 44 9.65 7.12 -1.83
N ASP A 45 10.15 5.94 -2.22
CA ASP A 45 10.86 5.71 -3.48
C ASP A 45 10.33 4.52 -4.30
N SER A 46 9.34 3.79 -3.78
CA SER A 46 8.93 2.51 -4.35
C SER A 46 7.49 2.15 -4.03
N VAL A 47 6.92 1.26 -4.85
CA VAL A 47 5.60 0.67 -4.66
C VAL A 47 5.72 -0.85 -4.73
N ILE A 48 5.09 -1.54 -3.79
CA ILE A 48 5.08 -3.00 -3.70
C ILE A 48 3.64 -3.50 -3.68
N ILE A 49 3.28 -4.38 -4.60
CA ILE A 49 1.97 -5.03 -4.68
C ILE A 49 2.16 -6.53 -4.44
N LYS A 50 1.41 -7.10 -3.49
CA LYS A 50 1.41 -8.53 -3.18
C LYS A 50 0.01 -9.10 -3.34
N ALA A 51 -0.13 -10.20 -4.07
CA ALA A 51 -1.39 -10.91 -4.22
C ALA A 51 -1.15 -12.34 -4.68
N GLY A 52 -1.82 -13.32 -4.07
CA GLY A 52 -1.82 -14.71 -4.57
C GLY A 52 -0.42 -15.34 -4.74
N GLY A 53 0.54 -14.96 -3.88
CA GLY A 53 1.92 -15.44 -3.96
C GLY A 53 2.81 -14.72 -4.98
N ILE A 54 2.29 -13.69 -5.66
CA ILE A 54 3.02 -12.82 -6.58
C ILE A 54 3.45 -11.54 -5.85
N GLU A 55 4.64 -11.04 -6.14
CA GLU A 55 5.13 -9.72 -5.69
C GLU A 55 5.55 -8.88 -6.90
N VAL A 56 4.99 -7.68 -7.02
CA VAL A 56 5.38 -6.67 -8.02
C VAL A 56 6.04 -5.50 -7.29
N VAL A 57 7.20 -5.07 -7.77
CA VAL A 57 7.96 -3.94 -7.23
C VAL A 57 8.19 -2.93 -8.34
N ILE A 58 7.81 -1.68 -8.08
CA ILE A 58 8.10 -0.52 -8.94
C ILE A 58 9.04 0.39 -8.16
N ASP A 59 10.22 0.65 -8.71
CA ASP A 59 11.23 1.54 -8.13
C ASP A 59 12.00 2.28 -9.24
N SER A 60 13.07 2.98 -8.88
CA SER A 60 13.92 3.72 -9.83
C SER A 60 14.60 2.84 -10.89
N ASN A 61 14.66 1.53 -10.71
CA ASN A 61 15.23 0.57 -11.65
C ASN A 61 14.17 0.00 -12.62
N GLY A 62 12.89 0.30 -12.41
CA GLY A 62 11.79 -0.12 -13.27
C GLY A 62 10.76 -1.00 -12.57
N LEU A 63 10.22 -1.99 -13.30
CA LEU A 63 9.19 -2.90 -12.83
C LEU A 63 9.74 -4.34 -12.73
N VAL A 64 9.65 -4.93 -11.55
CA VAL A 64 10.08 -6.30 -11.28
C VAL A 64 8.88 -7.12 -10.80
N VAL A 65 8.64 -8.27 -11.43
CA VAL A 65 7.60 -9.23 -11.01
C VAL A 65 8.28 -10.50 -10.53
N LYS A 66 7.91 -10.95 -9.32
CA LYS A 66 8.40 -12.18 -8.71
C LYS A 66 7.24 -13.16 -8.56
N GLY A 67 7.36 -14.31 -9.24
CA GLY A 67 6.31 -15.33 -9.28
C GLY A 67 5.19 -15.01 -10.26
N GLY A 68 4.37 -16.02 -10.56
CA GLY A 68 3.28 -15.92 -11.53
C GLY A 68 3.74 -15.94 -12.99
N GLU A 69 2.77 -15.90 -13.89
CA GLU A 69 2.98 -15.80 -15.34
C GLU A 69 2.89 -14.33 -15.76
N ILE A 70 3.84 -13.86 -16.56
CA ILE A 70 3.77 -12.53 -17.18
C ILE A 70 3.27 -12.71 -18.60
N LYS A 71 2.08 -12.14 -18.89
CA LYS A 71 1.55 -12.04 -20.25
C LYS A 71 1.73 -10.61 -20.73
N THR A 72 2.44 -10.45 -21.84
CA THR A 72 2.59 -9.18 -22.54
C THR A 72 1.62 -9.16 -23.72
N GLU A 73 0.87 -8.07 -23.87
CA GLU A 73 0.03 -7.80 -25.04
C GLU A 73 0.79 -7.02 -26.12
#